data_AF-D0Z2P9-F1
#
_entry.id   AF-D0Z2P9-F1
#
_cell.length_a   1.000
_cell.length_b   1.000
_cell.length_c   1.000
_cell.angle_alpha   90.00
_cell.angle_beta   90.00
_cell.angle_gamma   90.00
#
_symmetry.space_group_name_H-M   'P 1'
#
loop_
_entity.id
_entity.type
_entity.pdbx_description
1 polymer ?
#
loop_
_entity_poly.entity_id
_entity_poly.type
_entity_poly.pdbx_seq_one_letter_code
_entity_poly.pdbx_strand_id
1 'polypeptide(L)' 'MQCWFEAKNVVCQAGYSDGSTAVDYDVDMFDYDDNLIAKVKTDKGSRAVFTHPETDFYLVFDAGHENPVEVDVVEIKEK' A
#
# COMPACT_ATOMS: atom_id res chain seq x y z
N MET A 1 6.56 4.87 -0.28
CA MET A 1 5.99 3.56 -0.65
C MET A 1 5.97 3.44 -2.17
N GLN A 2 6.18 2.24 -2.71
CA GLN A 2 6.02 1.96 -4.15
C GLN A 2 5.05 0.80 -4.34
N CYS A 3 4.10 0.91 -5.25
CA CYS A 3 3.12 -0.13 -5.53
C CYS A 3 3.12 -0.51 -7.02
N TRP A 4 2.78 -1.75 -7.32
CA TRP A 4 2.64 -2.26 -8.67
C TRP A 4 1.56 -3.34 -8.74
N PHE A 5 1.00 -3.53 -9.93
CA PHE A 5 0.13 -4.67 -10.20
C PHE A 5 0.95 -5.92 -10.48
N GLU A 6 0.58 -7.02 -9.83
CA GLU A 6 1.14 -8.36 -10.06
C GLU A 6 -0.01 -9.35 -10.26
N ALA A 7 -0.31 -9.65 -11.52
CA ALA A 7 -1.45 -10.45 -11.94
C ALA A 7 -2.80 -9.90 -11.43
N LYS A 8 -3.39 -10.50 -10.39
CA LYS A 8 -4.66 -10.08 -9.77
C LYS A 8 -4.47 -9.38 -8.43
N ASN A 9 -3.22 -9.07 -8.09
CA ASN A 9 -2.86 -8.48 -6.81
C ASN A 9 -2.26 -7.10 -7.00
N VAL A 10 -2.40 -6.29 -5.96
CA VAL A 10 -1.69 -5.04 -5.78
C VAL A 10 -0.61 -5.31 -4.76
N VAL A 11 0.65 -5.14 -5.15
CA VAL A 11 1.80 -5.36 -4.28
C VAL A 11 2.43 -4.02 -3.97
N CYS A 12 2.51 -3.69 -2.69
CA CYS A 12 3.14 -2.47 -2.21
C CYS A 12 4.36 -2.81 -1.37
N GLN A 13 5.47 -2.13 -1.64
CA GLN A 13 6.64 -2.17 -0.80
C GLN A 13 6.73 -0.88 0.02
N ALA A 14 6.52 -1.03 1.32
CA ALA A 14 6.69 0.03 2.29
C ALA A 14 8.17 0.18 2.65
N GLY A 15 8.61 1.42 2.81
CA GLY A 15 9.99 1.75 3.11
C GLY A 15 10.11 3.24 3.34
N TYR A 16 11.10 3.60 4.15
CA TYR A 16 11.37 4.98 4.51
C TYR A 16 12.32 5.62 3.51
N SER A 17 12.32 6.96 3.47
CA SER A 17 13.19 7.75 2.59
C SER A 17 14.69 7.53 2.87
N ASP A 18 15.04 7.04 4.06
CA ASP A 18 16.41 6.68 4.46
C ASP A 18 16.84 5.27 4.02
N GLY A 19 15.95 4.53 3.36
CA GLY A 19 16.19 3.16 2.88
C GLY A 19 15.93 2.06 3.92
N SER A 20 15.45 2.41 5.12
CA SER A 20 15.08 1.42 6.13
C SER A 20 13.75 0.71 5.79
N THR A 21 13.60 -0.50 6.32
CA THR A 21 12.46 -1.39 6.05
C THR A 21 11.33 -1.20 7.05
N ALA A 22 10.11 -1.01 6.54
CA ALA A 22 8.89 -0.99 7.35
C ALA A 22 8.28 -2.40 7.43
N VAL A 23 8.68 -3.18 8.42
CA VAL A 23 8.19 -4.55 8.69
C VAL A 23 7.15 -4.53 9.81
N ASP A 24 6.07 -5.30 9.66
CA ASP A 24 4.94 -5.40 10.63
C ASP A 24 4.07 -4.13 10.75
N TYR A 25 4.14 -3.25 9.75
CA TYR A 25 3.32 -2.05 9.68
C TYR A 25 2.05 -2.27 8.88
N ASP A 26 0.99 -1.54 9.22
CA ASP A 26 -0.28 -1.59 8.49
C ASP A 26 -0.18 -0.76 7.20
N VAL A 27 -0.67 -1.34 6.11
CA VAL A 27 -1.04 -0.62 4.90
C VAL A 27 -2.55 -0.78 4.74
N ASP A 28 -3.22 0.35 4.60
CA ASP A 28 -4.66 0.43 4.52
C ASP A 28 -5.07 0.77 3.09
N MET A 29 -6.12 0.12 2.59
CA MET A 29 -6.70 0.37 1.29
C MET A 29 -8.09 0.95 1.51
N PHE A 30 -8.36 2.08 0.87
CA PHE A 30 -9.63 2.80 0.95
C PHE A 30 -10.23 2.95 -0.45
N ASP A 31 -11.56 3.00 -0.52
CA ASP A 31 -12.26 3.52 -1.70
C ASP A 31 -12.41 5.05 -1.62
N TYR A 32 -12.86 5.70 -2.70
CA TYR A 32 -12.95 7.17 -2.78
C TYR A 32 -14.02 7.83 -1.90
N ASP A 33 -14.91 7.07 -1.26
CA ASP A 33 -15.77 7.54 -0.16
C ASP A 33 -15.09 7.40 1.22
N ASP A 34 -13.77 7.21 1.28
CA ASP A 34 -12.95 7.04 2.49
C ASP A 34 -13.30 5.79 3.34
N ASN A 35 -13.98 4.77 2.77
CA ASN A 35 -14.22 3.54 3.52
C ASN A 35 -13.02 2.60 3.43
N LEU A 36 -12.60 2.06 4.57
CA LEU A 36 -11.56 1.04 4.64
C LEU A 36 -12.06 -0.26 4.00
N ILE A 37 -11.48 -0.64 2.86
CA ILE A 37 -11.85 -1.85 2.12
C ILE A 37 -10.92 -3.03 2.42
N ALA A 38 -9.64 -2.77 2.74
CA ALA A 38 -8.70 -3.81 3.16
C ALA A 38 -7.57 -3.23 4.04
N LYS A 39 -7.00 -4.07 4.90
CA LYS A 39 -5.85 -3.75 5.75
C LYS A 39 -4.90 -4.94 5.76
N VAL A 40 -3.63 -4.72 5.42
CA VAL A 40 -2.61 -5.77 5.35
C VAL A 40 -1.34 -5.30 6.06
N LYS A 41 -0.76 -6.19 6.87
CA LYS A 41 0.56 -5.96 7.48
C LYS A 41 1.67 -6.30 6.51
N THR A 42 2.71 -5.45 6.50
CA THR A 42 3.91 -5.70 5.72
C THR A 42 4.69 -6.91 6.23
N ASP A 43 5.16 -7.75 5.32
CA ASP A 43 5.95 -8.93 5.66
C ASP A 43 7.42 -8.59 5.99
N LYS A 44 8.27 -9.60 6.20
CA LYS A 44 9.71 -9.41 6.44
C LYS A 44 10.45 -8.69 5.31
N GLY A 45 9.92 -8.71 4.08
CA GLY A 45 10.40 -7.94 2.94
C GLY A 45 9.78 -6.54 2.80
N SER A 46 9.03 -6.09 3.82
CA SER A 46 8.22 -4.87 3.84
C SER A 46 7.14 -4.83 2.76
N ARG A 47 6.60 -5.98 2.34
CA ARG A 47 5.58 -6.02 1.29
C ARG A 47 4.20 -6.25 1.88
N ALA A 48 3.25 -5.45 1.42
CA ALA A 48 1.82 -5.67 1.62
C ALA A 48 1.23 -6.14 0.29
N VAL A 49 0.45 -7.22 0.32
CA VAL A 49 -0.17 -7.82 -0.87
C VAL A 49 -1.68 -7.82 -0.68
N PHE A 50 -2.37 -7.15 -1.60
CA PHE A 50 -3.82 -7.06 -1.64
C PHE A 50 -4.36 -7.75 -2.87
N THR A 51 -5.54 -8.33 -2.78
CA THR A 51 -6.31 -8.71 -3.99
C THR A 51 -6.91 -7.44 -4.58
N HIS A 52 -6.87 -7.32 -5.92
CA HIS A 52 -7.47 -6.17 -6.59
C HIS A 52 -8.98 -6.08 -6.27
N PRO A 53 -9.48 -4.94 -5.78
CA PRO A 53 -10.85 -4.85 -5.26
C PRO A 53 -11.92 -4.64 -6.35
N GLU A 54 -11.53 -4.61 -7.64
CA GLU A 54 -12.41 -4.37 -8.80
C GLU A 54 -13.20 -3.03 -8.74
N THR A 55 -12.72 -2.09 -7.91
CA THR A 55 -13.22 -0.72 -7.75
C THR A 55 -12.03 0.23 -7.71
N ASP A 56 -12.26 1.53 -7.88
CA ASP A 56 -11.24 2.55 -7.63
C ASP A 56 -10.85 2.58 -6.14
N PHE A 57 -9.55 2.76 -5.85
CA PHE A 57 -9.01 2.74 -4.50
C PHE A 57 -7.73 3.58 -4.39
N TYR A 58 -7.34 3.89 -3.16
CA TYR A 58 -6.01 4.39 -2.83
C TYR A 58 -5.46 3.63 -1.62
N LEU A 59 -4.14 3.63 -1.50
CA LEU A 59 -3.43 2.96 -0.42
C LEU A 59 -2.75 3.97 0.46
N VAL A 60 -2.87 3.78 1.77
CA VAL A 60 -2.31 4.64 2.80
C VAL A 60 -1.34 3.81 3.64
N PHE A 61 -0.12 4.32 3.76
CA PHE A 61 0.88 3.80 4.67
C PHE A 61 1.23 4.89 5.69
N ASP A 62 0.83 4.67 6.94
CA ASP A 62 1.14 5.56 8.07
C ASP A 62 2.29 4.97 8.89
N ALA A 63 3.44 5.64 8.85
CA ALA A 63 4.62 5.25 9.59
C ALA A 63 4.71 5.90 10.99
N GLY A 64 3.73 6.70 11.39
CA GLY A 64 3.55 7.31 12.71
C GLY A 64 4.43 8.53 13.02
N HIS A 65 5.52 8.74 12.27
CA HIS A 65 6.48 9.83 12.52
C HIS A 65 6.44 10.94 11.46
N GLU A 66 5.75 10.69 10.34
CA GLU A 66 5.74 11.52 9.13
C GLU A 66 4.29 11.68 8.64
N ASN A 67 4.06 12.50 7.60
CA ASN A 67 2.76 12.45 6.90
C ASN A 67 2.59 11.05 6.27
N PRO A 68 1.38 10.48 6.31
CA PRO A 68 1.12 9.21 5.66
C PRO A 68 1.43 9.30 4.17
N VAL A 69 1.96 8.21 3.63
CA VAL A 69 2.20 8.09 2.19
C VAL A 69 0.95 7.52 1.57
N GLU A 70 0.39 8.26 0.62
CA GLU A 70 -0.77 7.85 -0.15
C GLU A 70 -0.33 7.49 -1.57
N VAL A 71 -0.90 6.42 -2.13
CA VAL A 71 -0.68 5.99 -3.51
C VAL A 71 -2.03 5.73 -4.14
N ASP A 72 -2.37 6.52 -5.15
CA ASP A 72 -3.61 6.38 -5.91
C ASP A 72 -3.50 5.24 -6.93
N VAL A 73 -4.60 4.52 -7.18
CA VAL A 73 -4.65 3.45 -8.19
C VAL A 73 -4.16 3.92 -9.57
N VAL A 74 -4.37 5.19 -9.95
CA VAL A 74 -3.93 5.74 -11.24
C VAL A 74 -2.41 5.91 -11.34
N GLU A 75 -1.71 5.94 -10.21
CA GLU A 75 -0.25 6.01 -10.14
C GLU A 75 0.41 4.61 -10.22
N ILE A 76 -0.36 3.56 -9.96
CA ILE A 76 0.11 2.17 -9.96
C ILE A 76 0.23 1.65 -11.39
N LYS A 77 1.36 1.01 -11.68
CA LYS A 77 1.65 0.40 -12.99
C LYS A 77 1.89 -1.10 -12.85
N GLU A 78 1.77 -1.83 -13.94
CA GLU A 78 2.30 -3.20 -14.02
C GLU A 78 3.83 -3.18 -13.85
N LYS A 79 4.35 -4.21 -13.18
CA LYS A 79 5.79 -4.36 -12.89
C LYS A 79 6.59 -4.89 -14.07
#